data_AF-A0AAV5YZP8-F1
#
_entry.id   AF-A0AAV5YZP8-F1
#
_cell.length_a   1.000
_cell.length_b   1.000
_cell.length_c   1.000
_cell.angle_alpha   90.00
_cell.angle_beta   90.00
_cell.angle_gamma   90.00
#
_symmetry.space_group_name_H-M   'P 1'
#
loop_
_entity.id
_entity.type
_entity.pdbx_description
1 polymer ?
#
loop_
_entity_poly.entity_id
_entity_poly.type
_entity_poly.pdbx_seq_one_letter_code
_entity_poly.pdbx_strand_id
1 'polypeptide(L)'
;MPLVEPGRKAPAFPLPDQDGRTRRLKDYPGRPLILYFYPKDDTPEVADRYGVWQKKSLYGRPYMGVARLTYLIGPDGTGARRWDNVKVDGHAADVLRAVDEV
;
A
#
# COMPACT_ATOMS: atom_id res chain seq x y z
N MET A 1 12.71 4.73 -5.13
CA MET A 1 12.71 5.00 -3.67
C MET A 1 11.32 4.66 -3.14
N PRO A 2 11.19 3.90 -2.05
CA PRO A 2 9.88 3.59 -1.47
C PRO A 2 9.20 4.87 -0.97
N LEU A 3 7.93 5.06 -1.30
CA LEU A 3 7.21 6.30 -0.98
C LEU A 3 6.75 6.39 0.49
N VAL A 4 6.54 5.25 1.14
CA VAL A 4 6.14 5.15 2.55
C VAL A 4 7.16 4.28 3.28
N GLU A 5 7.83 4.87 4.26
CA GLU A 5 8.79 4.26 5.18
C GLU A 5 8.44 4.66 6.62
N PRO A 6 8.83 3.85 7.62
CA PRO A 6 8.70 4.22 9.02
C PRO A 6 9.23 5.63 9.31
N GLY A 7 8.40 6.47 9.92
CA GLY A 7 8.74 7.85 10.31
C GLY A 7 8.64 8.90 9.20
N ARG A 8 8.35 8.52 7.94
CA ARG A 8 8.10 9.47 6.84
C ARG A 8 6.60 9.71 6.69
N LYS A 9 6.17 10.95 6.46
CA LYS A 9 4.77 11.22 6.09
C LYS A 9 4.40 10.47 4.82
N ALA A 10 3.30 9.71 4.88
CA ALA A 10 2.77 9.05 3.71
C ALA A 10 2.30 10.10 2.70
N PRO A 11 2.56 9.91 1.40
CA PRO A 11 2.17 10.88 0.40
C PRO A 11 0.64 10.90 0.29
N ALA A 12 0.08 12.11 0.34
CA ALA A 12 -1.35 12.34 0.31
C ALA A 12 -1.82 12.52 -1.14
N PHE A 13 -2.26 11.44 -1.76
CA PHE A 13 -2.92 11.50 -3.07
C PHE A 13 -4.43 11.24 -2.92
N PRO A 14 -5.27 11.95 -3.69
CA PRO A 14 -6.67 11.56 -3.84
C PRO A 14 -6.76 10.29 -4.69
N LEU A 15 -7.54 9.31 -4.22
CA LEU A 15 -7.81 8.07 -4.93
C LEU A 15 -9.33 7.86 -5.04
N PRO A 16 -9.88 7.55 -6.22
CA PRO A 16 -11.27 7.12 -6.32
C PRO A 16 -11.43 5.73 -5.68
N ASP A 17 -12.49 5.54 -4.91
CA ASP A 17 -12.95 4.21 -4.50
C ASP A 17 -13.81 3.55 -5.59
N GLN A 18 -14.29 2.34 -5.34
CA GLN A 18 -15.10 1.57 -6.29
C GLN A 18 -16.43 2.23 -6.67
N ASP A 19 -16.91 3.17 -5.85
CA ASP A 19 -18.13 3.94 -6.10
C ASP A 19 -17.83 5.29 -6.76
N GLY A 20 -16.58 5.55 -7.13
CA GLY A 20 -16.11 6.81 -7.69
C GLY A 20 -15.96 7.94 -6.66
N ARG A 21 -16.07 7.66 -5.36
CA ARG A 21 -15.85 8.67 -4.32
C ARG A 21 -14.36 8.85 -4.08
N THR A 22 -13.89 10.09 -4.13
CA THR A 22 -12.51 10.40 -3.81
C THR A 22 -12.23 10.23 -2.32
N ARG A 23 -11.29 9.34 -2.00
CA ARG A 23 -10.71 9.12 -0.67
C ARG A 23 -9.34 9.76 -0.57
N ARG A 24 -9.04 10.32 0.60
CA ARG A 24 -7.75 10.92 0.96
C ARG A 24 -7.35 10.45 2.35
N LEU A 25 -6.05 10.41 2.64
CA LEU A 25 -5.54 10.05 3.97
C LEU A 25 -6.15 10.93 5.07
N LYS A 26 -6.34 12.23 4.80
CA LYS A 26 -6.95 13.18 5.75
C LYS A 26 -8.41 12.92 6.08
N ASP A 27 -9.10 12.09 5.31
CA ASP A 27 -10.51 11.74 5.57
C ASP A 27 -10.63 10.73 6.73
N TYR A 28 -9.52 10.22 7.24
CA TYR A 28 -9.44 9.24 8.35
C TYR A 28 -8.57 9.76 9.52
N PRO A 29 -8.94 10.89 10.16
CA PRO A 29 -8.13 11.44 11.24
C PRO A 29 -8.13 10.54 12.47
N GLY A 30 -6.96 10.40 13.12
CA GLY A 30 -6.84 9.70 14.39
C GLY A 30 -7.02 8.18 14.29
N ARG A 31 -7.02 7.60 13.09
CA ARG A 31 -7.16 6.16 12.86
C ARG A 31 -5.96 5.63 12.08
N PRO A 32 -5.37 4.49 12.47
CA PRO A 32 -4.39 3.83 11.63
C PRO A 32 -5.06 3.36 10.32
N LEU A 33 -4.29 3.40 9.23
CA LEU A 33 -4.73 3.01 7.90
C LEU A 33 -3.84 1.91 7.35
N ILE A 34 -4.46 0.84 6.85
CA ILE A 34 -3.80 -0.21 6.09
C ILE A 34 -4.03 0.07 4.61
N LEU A 35 -2.96 0.27 3.85
CA LEU A 35 -3.01 0.40 2.39
C LEU A 35 -2.39 -0.86 1.77
N TYR A 36 -3.23 -1.67 1.13
CA TYR A 36 -2.84 -2.95 0.55
C TYR A 36 -2.92 -2.91 -0.99
N PHE A 37 -1.82 -3.25 -1.65
CA PHE A 37 -1.72 -3.39 -3.10
C PHE A 37 -1.71 -4.85 -3.49
N TYR A 38 -2.54 -5.23 -4.47
CA TYR A 38 -2.62 -6.59 -4.99
C TYR A 38 -2.60 -6.62 -6.53
N PRO A 39 -2.08 -7.70 -7.15
CA PRO A 39 -1.79 -7.73 -8.58
C PRO A 39 -2.98 -7.96 -9.52
N LYS A 40 -4.21 -8.08 -9.00
CA LYS A 40 -5.34 -8.58 -9.79
C LYS A 40 -6.06 -7.47 -10.57
N ASP A 41 -6.13 -6.28 -10.00
CA ASP A 41 -6.83 -5.16 -10.61
C ASP A 41 -5.80 -4.25 -11.26
N ASP A 42 -5.90 -4.09 -12.58
CA ASP A 42 -5.07 -3.19 -13.36
C ASP A 42 -5.44 -1.73 -13.02
N THR A 43 -4.85 -1.21 -11.95
CA THR A 43 -4.86 0.21 -11.60
C THR A 43 -3.44 0.78 -11.68
N PRO A 44 -2.85 0.93 -12.88
CA PRO A 44 -1.43 1.25 -13.02
C PRO A 44 -1.10 2.65 -12.48
N GLU A 45 -2.00 3.61 -12.64
CA GLU A 45 -1.77 4.99 -12.21
C GLU A 45 -1.59 5.10 -10.69
N VAL A 46 -2.42 4.39 -9.92
CA VAL A 46 -2.31 4.34 -8.46
C VAL A 46 -1.07 3.56 -8.06
N ALA A 47 -0.80 2.43 -8.71
CA ALA A 47 0.38 1.61 -8.42
C ALA A 47 1.70 2.36 -8.70
N ASP A 48 1.77 3.14 -9.78
CA ASP A 48 2.95 3.93 -10.16
C ASP A 48 3.22 5.06 -9.16
N ARG A 49 2.17 5.81 -8.77
CA ARG A 49 2.29 6.89 -7.76
C ARG A 49 2.81 6.40 -6.41
N TYR A 50 2.60 5.14 -6.06
CA TYR A 50 3.11 4.52 -4.83
C TYR A 50 4.40 3.70 -5.04
N GLY A 51 4.96 3.69 -6.25
CA GLY A 51 6.17 2.95 -6.60
C GLY A 51 6.00 1.42 -6.55
N VAL A 52 4.76 0.95 -6.69
CA VAL A 52 4.36 -0.46 -6.62
C VAL A 52 4.26 -1.08 -8.03
N TRP A 53 4.20 -0.24 -9.08
CA TRP A 53 4.33 -0.68 -10.46
C TRP A 53 5.78 -1.06 -10.76
N GLN A 54 6.05 -2.37 -10.83
CA GLN A 54 7.41 -2.90 -10.89
C GLN A 54 7.58 -3.86 -12.07
N LYS A 55 8.81 -3.93 -12.58
CA LYS A 55 9.20 -4.90 -13.60
C LYS A 55 9.33 -6.27 -12.94
N LYS A 56 8.59 -7.24 -13.45
CA LYS A 56 8.56 -8.64 -13.02
C LYS A 56 8.97 -9.54 -14.18
N SER A 57 9.34 -10.78 -13.88
CA SER A 57 9.67 -11.79 -14.89
C SER A 57 8.68 -12.94 -14.80
N LEU A 58 8.06 -13.28 -15.94
CA LEU A 58 7.21 -14.45 -16.09
C LEU A 58 7.82 -15.32 -17.19
N TYR A 59 8.35 -16.49 -16.81
CA TYR A 59 9.02 -17.41 -17.73
C TYR A 59 10.14 -16.74 -18.55
N GLY A 60 10.95 -15.90 -17.91
CA GLY A 60 12.05 -15.17 -18.56
C GLY A 60 11.59 -13.98 -19.41
N ARG A 61 10.28 -13.74 -19.56
CA ARG A 61 9.74 -12.57 -20.25
C ARG A 61 9.46 -11.46 -19.25
N PRO A 62 10.00 -10.24 -19.46
CA PRO A 62 9.69 -9.13 -18.59
C PRO A 62 8.26 -8.67 -18.80
N TYR A 63 7.57 -8.34 -17.72
CA TYR A 63 6.26 -7.69 -17.75
C TYR A 63 6.18 -6.70 -16.60
N MET A 64 5.33 -5.69 -16.72
CA MET A 64 5.06 -4.77 -15.63
C MET A 64 3.85 -5.26 -14.84
N GLY A 65 3.91 -5.16 -13.52
CA GLY A 65 2.81 -5.56 -12.66
C GLY A 65 2.88 -4.90 -11.30
N VAL A 66 1.73 -4.84 -10.62
CA VAL A 66 1.67 -4.41 -9.24
C VAL A 66 2.39 -5.44 -8.36
N ALA A 67 3.37 -5.00 -7.57
CA ALA A 67 3.96 -5.80 -6.52
C ALA A 67 2.96 -5.96 -5.36
N ARG A 68 2.83 -7.17 -4.80
CA ARG A 68 2.00 -7.36 -3.61
C ARG A 68 2.70 -6.73 -2.42
N LEU A 69 2.08 -5.70 -1.85
CA LEU A 69 2.72 -4.85 -0.87
C LEU A 69 1.66 -4.31 0.10
N THR A 70 2.02 -4.18 1.37
CA THR A 70 1.16 -3.53 2.37
C THR A 70 1.90 -2.41 3.09
N TYR A 71 1.23 -1.28 3.30
CA TYR A 71 1.65 -0.22 4.18
C TYR A 71 0.72 -0.12 5.39
N LEU A 72 1.29 0.10 6.56
CA LEU A 72 0.59 0.58 7.74
C LEU A 72 0.97 2.05 7.94
N ILE A 73 -0.03 2.91 7.98
CA ILE A 73 0.08 4.35 8.20
C ILE A 73 -0.54 4.64 9.56
N GLY A 74 0.21 5.32 10.43
CA GLY A 74 -0.26 5.69 11.75
C GLY A 74 -1.35 6.77 11.73
N PRO A 75 -2.01 7.00 12.88
CA PRO A 75 -3.13 7.93 13.02
C PRO A 75 -2.79 9.39 12.69
N ASP A 76 -1.50 9.73 12.70
CA ASP A 76 -0.97 11.05 12.35
C ASP A 76 -0.62 11.18 10.85
N GLY A 77 -0.76 10.10 10.07
CA GLY A 77 -0.40 10.05 8.65
C GLY A 77 1.07 9.73 8.36
N THR A 78 1.87 9.32 9.35
CA THR A 78 3.22 8.79 9.11
C THR A 78 3.19 7.31 8.73
N GLY A 79 4.11 6.88 7.87
CA GLY A 79 4.36 5.46 7.68
C GLY A 79 4.82 4.85 8.99
N ALA A 80 4.17 3.78 9.42
CA ALA A 80 4.52 3.02 10.60
C ALA A 80 5.25 1.72 10.24
N ARG A 81 4.75 0.99 9.22
CA ARG A 81 5.36 -0.25 8.75
C ARG A 81 5.09 -0.50 7.27
N ARG A 82 5.98 -1.26 6.62
CA ARG A 82 5.89 -1.68 5.22
C ARG A 82 6.21 -3.17 5.12
N TRP A 83 5.45 -3.89 4.31
CA TRP A 83 5.72 -5.27 3.95
C TRP A 83 5.77 -5.43 2.44
N ASP A 84 6.90 -5.93 1.94
CA ASP A 84 7.15 -6.16 0.52
C ASP A 84 7.04 -7.65 0.18
N ASN A 85 6.55 -7.98 -1.02
CA ASN A 85 6.53 -9.34 -1.60
C ASN A 85 5.89 -10.40 -0.68
N VAL A 86 4.78 -10.03 -0.04
CA VAL A 86 4.16 -10.86 1.01
C VAL A 86 3.49 -12.13 0.46
N LYS A 87 3.66 -13.24 1.18
CA LYS A 87 2.81 -14.42 0.99
C LYS A 87 1.42 -14.12 1.55
N VAL A 88 0.38 -14.76 1.01
CA VAL A 88 -1.01 -14.53 1.50
C VAL A 88 -1.17 -15.10 2.91
N ASP A 89 -0.65 -16.32 3.10
CA ASP A 89 -0.84 -17.07 4.34
C ASP A 89 -0.19 -16.36 5.53
N GLY A 90 -0.99 -16.09 6.57
CA GLY A 90 -0.55 -15.44 7.80
C GLY A 90 -0.43 -13.91 7.73
N HIS A 91 -0.35 -13.31 6.53
CA HIS A 91 -0.06 -11.88 6.38
C HIS A 91 -1.12 -10.97 7.03
N ALA A 92 -2.40 -11.32 6.94
CA ALA A 92 -3.44 -10.53 7.59
C ALA A 92 -3.30 -10.50 9.13
N ALA A 93 -2.87 -11.61 9.73
CA ALA A 93 -2.62 -11.68 11.17
C ALA A 93 -1.36 -10.89 11.57
N ASP A 94 -0.34 -10.88 10.72
CA ASP A 94 0.87 -10.06 10.91
C ASP A 94 0.56 -8.56 10.86
N VAL A 95 -0.27 -8.16 9.90
CA VAL A 95 -0.74 -6.78 9.78
C VAL A 95 -1.58 -6.38 10.99
N LEU A 96 -2.52 -7.23 11.42
CA LEU A 96 -3.36 -6.94 12.57
C LEU A 96 -2.53 -6.72 13.84
N ARG A 97 -1.57 -7.61 14.11
CA ARG A 97 -0.65 -7.44 15.26
C ARG A 97 0.13 -6.14 15.21
N ALA A 98 0.55 -5.72 14.01
CA ALA A 98 1.26 -4.46 13.85
C ALA A 98 0.36 -3.23 14.05
N VAL A 99 -0.95 -3.33 13.81
CA VAL A 99 -1.90 -2.24 14.10
C VAL A 99 -1.99 -2.00 15.60
N ASP A 100 -1.94 -3.05 16.42
CA ASP A 100 -2.00 -2.93 17.88
C ASP A 100 -0.76 -2.23 18.48
N GLU A 101 0.32 -2.11 17.71
CA GLU A 101 1.58 -1.47 18.08
C GLU A 101 1.66 0.02 17.67
N VAL A 102 0.65 0.55 16.98
CA VAL A 102 0.63 1.90 16.35
C VAL A 102 -0.50 2.77 16.88
#